data_AF-A0A959HL89-F1
#
_entry.id   AF-A0A959HL89-F1
#
_cell.length_a   1.000
_cell.length_b   1.000
_cell.length_c   1.000
_cell.angle_alpha   90.00
_cell.angle_beta   90.00
_cell.angle_gamma   90.00
#
_symmetry.space_group_name_H-M   'P 1'
#
loop_
_entity.id
_entity.type
_entity.pdbx_description
1 polymer ?
#
loop_
_entity_poly.entity_id
_entity_poly.type
_entity_poly.pdbx_seq_one_letter_code
_entity_poly.pdbx_strand_id
1 'polypeptide(L)'
;MITYYLKEHSQVGYASPVKNTPVSQKNRPNNFFILFILALIAIGVVMLAKRGFKDVVEYNDEGNARLTPEREAEIEQAKDRLDQAEVYLLIAIYDHYIECPLCPDGRLWIKEGEIAKIGTTVNTTSRYDKAFYKKHGVEYITYIRGSIELVLKTEIELLGKYPLMPENLAREHPLLFPPLNSKLK
;
A
#
# COMPACT_ATOMS: atom_id res chain seq x y z
N MET A 1 9.77 64.94 -26.02
CA MET A 1 9.14 66.24 -25.68
C MET A 1 8.02 65.94 -24.70
N ILE A 2 8.16 66.40 -23.46
CA ILE A 2 7.23 66.18 -22.35
C ILE A 2 6.08 67.18 -22.50
N THR A 3 4.81 66.76 -22.43
CA THR A 3 3.79 67.55 -21.70
C THR A 3 2.50 66.74 -21.47
N TYR A 4 2.09 66.74 -20.20
CA TYR A 4 0.78 66.38 -19.66
C TYR A 4 -0.33 67.27 -20.25
N TYR A 5 -1.60 66.83 -20.25
CA TYR A 5 -2.71 67.64 -19.73
C TYR A 5 -3.99 66.81 -19.47
N LEU A 6 -4.64 67.22 -18.39
CA LEU A 6 -5.91 66.78 -17.79
C LEU A 6 -7.12 66.87 -18.75
N LYS A 7 -8.23 66.19 -18.39
CA LYS A 7 -9.49 66.84 -17.93
C LYS A 7 -10.74 65.97 -18.17
N GLU A 8 -11.61 65.97 -17.16
CA GLU A 8 -12.92 65.33 -17.03
C GLU A 8 -13.92 65.75 -18.12
N HIS A 9 -14.78 64.82 -18.55
CA HIS A 9 -16.24 64.84 -18.31
C HIS A 9 -17.00 63.86 -19.22
N SER A 10 -18.01 63.22 -18.63
CA SER A 10 -19.26 62.78 -19.27
C SER A 10 -19.18 61.71 -20.36
N GLN A 11 -19.79 60.54 -20.12
CA GLN A 11 -20.67 59.82 -21.06
C GLN A 11 -21.39 58.72 -20.24
N VAL A 12 -22.71 58.78 -20.08
CA VAL A 12 -23.74 58.21 -20.97
C VAL A 12 -23.88 56.69 -20.79
N GLY A 13 -25.08 56.28 -20.37
CA GLY A 13 -25.42 54.92 -20.04
C GLY A 13 -25.47 53.97 -21.23
N TYR A 14 -25.16 52.72 -20.95
CA TYR A 14 -25.60 51.57 -21.75
C TYR A 14 -26.11 50.49 -20.80
N ALA A 15 -27.41 50.22 -20.90
CA ALA A 15 -28.06 49.07 -20.28
C ALA A 15 -27.43 47.77 -20.82
N SER A 16 -26.84 46.99 -19.94
CA SER A 16 -26.36 45.64 -20.27
C SER A 16 -27.50 44.62 -20.19
N PRO A 17 -27.58 43.65 -21.11
CA PRO A 17 -28.65 42.66 -21.11
C PRO A 17 -28.50 41.67 -19.95
N VAL A 18 -29.61 41.43 -19.25
CA VAL A 18 -29.76 40.44 -18.17
C VAL A 18 -29.48 39.04 -18.74
N LYS A 19 -28.35 38.44 -18.34
CA LYS A 19 -28.08 37.01 -18.55
C LYS A 19 -28.92 36.22 -17.55
N ASN A 20 -29.91 35.48 -18.05
CA ASN A 20 -30.66 34.51 -17.26
C ASN A 20 -29.73 33.35 -16.87
N THR A 21 -29.35 33.29 -15.59
CA THR A 21 -28.63 32.15 -15.01
C THR A 21 -29.63 31.01 -14.77
N PRO A 22 -29.40 29.78 -15.24
CA PRO A 22 -30.23 28.65 -14.84
C PRO A 22 -30.09 28.39 -13.34
N VAL A 23 -31.22 28.39 -12.64
CA VAL A 23 -31.32 28.06 -11.22
C VAL A 23 -30.83 26.62 -11.02
N SER A 24 -29.70 26.46 -10.32
CA SER A 24 -29.21 25.16 -9.87
C SER A 24 -30.20 24.56 -8.87
N GLN A 25 -30.99 23.59 -9.31
CA GLN A 25 -31.84 22.79 -8.43
C GLN A 25 -30.96 21.90 -7.56
N LYS A 26 -30.73 22.33 -6.32
CA LYS A 26 -30.09 21.54 -5.26
C LYS A 26 -31.02 20.38 -4.90
N ASN A 27 -30.87 19.25 -5.59
CA ASN A 27 -31.53 17.99 -5.24
C ASN A 27 -31.17 17.64 -3.80
N ARG A 28 -32.13 17.78 -2.87
CA ARG A 28 -31.98 17.29 -1.51
C ARG A 28 -31.92 15.76 -1.60
N PRO A 29 -30.85 15.11 -1.12
CA PRO A 29 -30.80 13.66 -1.12
C PRO A 29 -31.99 13.14 -0.32
N ASN A 30 -32.72 12.19 -0.89
CA ASN A 30 -33.88 11.61 -0.25
C ASN A 30 -33.39 10.81 0.96
N ASN A 31 -33.43 11.40 2.16
CA ASN A 31 -32.92 10.81 3.39
C ASN A 31 -33.49 9.40 3.62
N PHE A 32 -34.70 9.11 3.13
CA PHE A 32 -35.31 7.79 3.19
C PHE A 32 -34.56 6.75 2.34
N PHE A 33 -34.08 7.13 1.16
CA PHE A 33 -33.29 6.25 0.29
C PHE A 33 -31.91 5.97 0.87
N ILE A 34 -31.29 6.97 1.49
CA ILE A 34 -30.01 6.80 2.21
C ILE A 34 -30.20 5.89 3.43
N LEU A 35 -31.24 6.09 4.23
CA LEU A 35 -31.56 5.24 5.37
C LEU A 35 -31.87 3.79 4.95
N PHE A 36 -32.55 3.60 3.83
CA PHE A 36 -32.81 2.27 3.25
C PHE A 36 -31.52 1.56 2.82
N ILE A 37 -30.61 2.26 2.14
CA ILE A 37 -29.31 1.70 1.76
C ILE A 37 -28.48 1.35 3.00
N LEU A 38 -28.43 2.22 4.01
CA LEU A 38 -27.72 1.94 5.25
C LEU A 38 -28.31 0.74 5.99
N ALA A 39 -29.63 0.56 5.98
CA ALA A 39 -30.28 -0.61 6.55
C ALA A 39 -29.92 -1.91 5.82
N LEU A 40 -29.87 -1.90 4.49
CA LEU A 40 -29.45 -3.07 3.70
C LEU A 40 -27.98 -3.44 3.95
N ILE A 41 -27.09 -2.45 4.05
CA ILE A 41 -25.69 -2.66 4.38
C ILE A 41 -25.57 -3.26 5.79
N ALA A 42 -26.30 -2.72 6.77
CA ALA A 42 -26.29 -3.24 8.14
C ALA A 42 -26.80 -4.69 8.22
N ILE A 43 -27.87 -5.03 7.49
CA ILE A 43 -28.38 -6.40 7.39
C ILE A 43 -27.34 -7.34 6.76
N GLY A 44 -26.68 -6.90 5.68
CA GLY A 44 -25.61 -7.66 5.04
C GLY A 44 -24.42 -7.92 5.97
N VAL A 45 -24.00 -6.91 6.75
CA VAL A 45 -22.92 -7.05 7.73
C VAL A 45 -23.30 -7.99 8.88
N VAL A 46 -24.54 -7.94 9.36
CA VAL A 46 -25.04 -8.85 10.41
C VAL A 46 -25.14 -10.29 9.90
N MET A 47 -25.56 -10.50 8.64
CA MET A 47 -25.60 -11.83 8.02
C MET A 47 -24.18 -12.42 7.87
N LEU A 48 -23.20 -11.60 7.50
CA LEU A 48 -21.78 -12.01 7.42
C LEU A 48 -21.18 -12.31 8.80
N ALA A 49 -21.60 -11.61 9.86
CA ALA A 49 -21.13 -11.81 11.23
C ALA A 49 -21.75 -13.03 11.93
N LYS A 50 -22.77 -13.68 11.34
CA LYS A 50 -23.55 -14.78 11.93
C LYS A 50 -23.08 -16.17 11.48
N ARG A 51 -21.79 -16.41 11.24
CA ARG A 51 -21.29 -17.79 11.13
C ARG A 51 -21.24 -18.42 12.52
N GLY A 52 -22.20 -19.29 12.81
CA GLY A 52 -22.29 -20.03 14.08
C GLY A 52 -21.60 -21.39 14.01
N PHE A 53 -21.44 -22.05 15.16
CA PHE A 53 -20.83 -23.39 15.26
C PHE A 53 -21.47 -24.42 14.31
N LYS A 54 -22.77 -24.32 14.05
CA LYS A 54 -23.53 -25.20 13.15
C LYS A 54 -23.19 -25.03 11.67
N ASP A 55 -22.59 -23.90 11.28
CA ASP A 55 -22.21 -23.64 9.89
C ASP A 55 -20.83 -24.21 9.56
N VAL A 56 -20.09 -24.65 10.58
CA VAL A 56 -18.69 -25.07 10.50
C VAL A 56 -18.52 -26.54 10.87
N VAL A 57 -19.47 -27.10 11.64
CA VAL A 57 -19.42 -28.46 12.16
C VAL A 57 -20.66 -29.23 11.72
N GLU A 58 -20.44 -30.37 11.07
CA GLU A 58 -21.47 -31.35 10.73
C GLU A 58 -21.19 -32.66 11.48
N TYR A 59 -22.23 -33.44 11.73
CA TYR A 59 -22.11 -34.75 12.39
C TYR A 59 -22.26 -35.84 11.33
N ASN A 60 -21.38 -36.84 11.33
CA ASN A 60 -21.51 -38.00 10.44
C ASN A 60 -22.60 -38.97 10.96
N ASP A 61 -22.90 -40.02 10.18
CA ASP A 61 -23.91 -41.03 10.54
C ASP A 61 -23.59 -41.79 11.84
N GLU A 62 -22.34 -41.72 12.32
CA GLU A 62 -21.85 -42.30 13.57
C GLU A 62 -21.95 -41.35 14.77
N GLY A 63 -22.42 -40.11 14.56
CA GLY A 63 -22.52 -39.08 15.58
C GLY A 63 -21.22 -38.34 15.89
N ASN A 64 -20.15 -38.57 15.11
CA ASN A 64 -18.87 -37.88 15.24
C ASN A 64 -18.92 -36.50 14.58
N ALA A 65 -18.44 -35.47 15.29
CA ALA A 65 -18.32 -34.12 14.77
C ALA A 65 -17.15 -34.02 13.77
N ARG A 66 -17.41 -33.47 12.58
CA ARG A 66 -16.40 -33.16 11.56
C ARG A 66 -16.60 -31.73 11.05
N LEU A 67 -15.56 -31.16 10.46
CA LEU A 67 -15.67 -29.87 9.81
C LEU A 67 -16.50 -29.99 8.54
N THR A 68 -17.19 -28.92 8.16
CA THR A 68 -17.82 -28.85 6.84
C THR A 68 -16.73 -28.84 5.75
N PRO A 69 -16.99 -29.44 4.57
CA PRO A 69 -16.02 -29.45 3.47
C PRO A 69 -15.56 -28.03 3.05
N GLU A 70 -16.45 -27.03 3.14
CA GLU A 70 -16.10 -25.62 2.90
C GLU A 70 -15.02 -25.15 3.89
N ARG A 71 -15.17 -25.48 5.18
CA ARG A 71 -14.19 -25.09 6.19
C ARG A 71 -12.86 -25.82 6.04
N GLU A 72 -12.89 -27.10 5.70
CA GLU A 72 -11.66 -27.86 5.42
C GLU A 72 -10.91 -27.26 4.23
N ALA A 73 -11.62 -26.91 3.15
CA ALA A 73 -11.02 -26.23 2.00
C ALA A 73 -10.45 -24.85 2.35
N GLU A 74 -11.13 -24.05 3.19
CA GLU A 74 -10.58 -22.77 3.69
C GLU A 74 -9.27 -22.98 4.48
N ILE A 75 -9.20 -24.05 5.28
CA ILE A 75 -8.00 -24.39 6.07
C ILE A 75 -6.86 -24.84 5.15
N GLU A 76 -7.12 -25.74 4.20
CA GLU A 76 -6.09 -26.20 3.25
C GLU A 76 -5.60 -25.04 2.38
N GLN A 77 -6.49 -24.17 1.90
CA GLN A 77 -6.10 -22.96 1.18
C GLN A 77 -5.24 -22.04 2.05
N ALA A 78 -5.53 -21.93 3.34
CA ALA A 78 -4.71 -21.14 4.25
C ALA A 78 -3.32 -21.75 4.45
N LYS A 79 -3.20 -23.08 4.51
CA LYS A 79 -1.91 -23.79 4.57
C LYS A 79 -1.11 -23.58 3.29
N ASP A 80 -1.73 -23.79 2.13
CA ASP A 80 -1.09 -23.59 0.83
C ASP A 80 -0.56 -22.16 0.66
N ARG A 81 -1.28 -21.17 1.19
CA ARG A 81 -0.82 -19.77 1.19
C ARG A 81 0.47 -19.57 1.97
N LEU A 82 0.69 -20.32 3.06
CA LEU A 82 1.93 -20.24 3.85
C LEU A 82 3.13 -20.83 3.10
N ASP A 83 2.88 -21.69 2.13
CA ASP A 83 3.91 -22.30 1.27
C ASP A 83 4.27 -21.44 0.04
N GLN A 84 3.58 -20.31 -0.14
CA GLN A 84 3.79 -19.35 -1.22
C GLN A 84 4.29 -18.00 -0.67
N ALA A 85 5.33 -18.06 0.15
CA ALA A 85 6.02 -16.88 0.66
C ALA A 85 7.23 -16.53 -0.21
N GLU A 86 7.64 -15.26 -0.18
CA GLU A 86 8.80 -14.75 -0.92
C GLU A 86 9.69 -13.91 -0.02
N VAL A 87 11.01 -14.07 -0.17
CA VAL A 87 11.95 -13.01 0.15
C VAL A 87 12.13 -12.16 -1.09
N TYR A 88 12.06 -10.85 -0.94
CA TYR A 88 12.31 -9.90 -2.00
C TYR A 88 13.37 -8.89 -1.61
N LEU A 89 14.03 -8.38 -2.64
CA LEU A 89 14.96 -7.27 -2.58
C LEU A 89 14.32 -6.08 -3.29
N LEU A 90 14.49 -4.89 -2.71
CA LEU A 90 14.32 -3.66 -3.47
C LEU A 90 15.70 -3.19 -3.90
N ILE A 91 15.92 -3.08 -5.20
CA ILE A 91 17.20 -2.67 -5.79
C ILE A 91 17.06 -1.29 -6.38
N ALA A 92 18.04 -0.41 -6.17
CA ALA A 92 18.05 0.92 -6.77
C ALA A 92 18.22 0.84 -8.29
N ILE A 93 17.37 1.53 -9.05
CA ILE A 93 17.39 1.52 -10.53
C ILE A 93 18.22 2.65 -11.15
N TYR A 94 18.73 3.57 -10.34
CA TYR A 94 19.69 4.63 -10.72
C TYR A 94 20.33 5.21 -9.47
N ASP A 95 21.44 5.92 -9.62
CA ASP A 95 22.10 6.65 -8.53
C ASP A 95 21.24 7.80 -8.01
N HIS A 96 20.92 7.82 -6.70
CA HIS A 96 20.13 8.91 -6.09
C HIS A 96 20.21 8.93 -4.56
N TYR A 97 19.57 9.93 -3.93
CA TYR A 97 19.32 9.92 -2.49
C TYR A 97 18.03 9.18 -2.16
N ILE A 98 18.14 8.14 -1.33
CA ILE A 98 17.02 7.36 -0.82
C ILE A 98 16.74 7.70 0.65
N GLU A 99 15.51 7.49 1.09
CA GLU A 99 15.14 7.60 2.50
C GLU A 99 15.92 6.58 3.33
N CYS A 100 16.48 7.03 4.45
CA CYS A 100 17.24 6.20 5.37
C CYS A 100 16.88 6.60 6.82
N PRO A 101 15.89 5.94 7.45
CA PRO A 101 15.45 6.30 8.80
C PRO A 101 16.53 6.10 9.88
N LEU A 102 17.57 5.32 9.59
CA LEU A 102 18.68 5.04 10.50
C LEU A 102 19.91 5.94 10.25
N CYS A 103 19.89 6.77 9.20
CA CYS A 103 20.97 7.69 8.88
C CYS A 103 20.77 9.04 9.62
N PRO A 104 21.85 9.73 10.03
CA PRO A 104 21.75 11.03 10.70
C PRO A 104 20.93 12.07 9.93
N ASP A 105 21.11 12.15 8.61
CA ASP A 105 20.44 13.12 7.73
C ASP A 105 19.09 12.62 7.18
N GLY A 106 18.64 11.43 7.62
CA GLY A 106 17.43 10.77 7.15
C GLY A 106 17.47 10.29 5.69
N ARG A 107 18.61 10.46 5.01
CA ARG A 107 18.83 10.12 3.60
C ARG A 107 20.21 9.52 3.39
N LEU A 108 20.35 8.76 2.31
CA LEU A 108 21.62 8.11 1.93
C LEU A 108 21.77 8.14 0.41
N TRP A 109 22.99 8.40 -0.08
CA TRP A 109 23.30 8.17 -1.50
C TRP A 109 23.41 6.68 -1.77
N ILE A 110 22.59 6.18 -2.69
CA ILE A 110 22.57 4.78 -3.12
C ILE A 110 22.92 4.73 -4.61
N LYS A 111 23.74 3.75 -5.00
CA LYS A 111 24.10 3.54 -6.42
C LYS A 111 23.13 2.57 -7.08
N GLU A 112 23.02 2.66 -8.39
CA GLU A 112 22.32 1.69 -9.22
C GLU A 112 22.81 0.26 -8.91
N GLY A 113 21.86 -0.66 -8.75
CA GLY A 113 22.15 -2.06 -8.40
C GLY A 113 22.34 -2.34 -6.91
N GLU A 114 22.43 -1.34 -6.05
CA GLU A 114 22.56 -1.55 -4.60
C GLU A 114 21.22 -1.92 -3.93
N ILE A 115 21.32 -2.70 -2.86
CA ILE A 115 20.15 -3.16 -2.10
C ILE A 115 19.61 -2.02 -1.23
N ALA A 116 18.41 -1.53 -1.57
CA ALA A 116 17.67 -0.55 -0.80
C ALA A 116 16.87 -1.18 0.34
N LYS A 117 16.34 -2.40 0.13
CA LYS A 117 15.51 -3.09 1.12
C LYS A 117 15.62 -4.60 1.00
N ILE A 118 15.59 -5.29 2.13
CA ILE A 118 15.32 -6.73 2.20
C ILE A 118 14.01 -6.92 2.96
N GLY A 119 13.13 -7.77 2.46
CA GLY A 119 11.89 -8.09 3.15
C GLY A 119 11.20 -9.34 2.66
N THR A 120 10.11 -9.66 3.34
CA THR A 120 9.30 -10.85 3.07
C THR A 120 7.85 -10.51 2.77
N THR A 121 7.19 -11.36 1.99
CA THR A 121 5.75 -11.26 1.73
C THR A 121 5.14 -12.65 1.54
N VAL A 122 3.85 -12.79 1.80
CA VAL A 122 3.10 -14.04 1.61
C VAL A 122 2.02 -13.79 0.57
N ASN A 123 1.97 -14.63 -0.46
CA ASN A 123 0.91 -14.62 -1.46
C ASN A 123 0.78 -13.29 -2.25
N THR A 124 1.90 -12.61 -2.55
CA THR A 124 1.91 -11.41 -3.39
C THR A 124 3.14 -11.40 -4.28
N THR A 125 2.97 -11.12 -5.58
CA THR A 125 4.09 -10.85 -6.51
C THR A 125 4.70 -9.46 -6.32
N SER A 126 4.08 -8.62 -5.48
CA SER A 126 4.52 -7.26 -5.16
C SER A 126 3.96 -6.84 -3.81
N ARG A 127 4.81 -6.32 -2.92
CA ARG A 127 4.36 -5.81 -1.60
C ARG A 127 3.89 -4.36 -1.65
N TYR A 128 4.46 -3.57 -2.55
CA TYR A 128 4.20 -2.14 -2.67
C TYR A 128 3.52 -1.82 -4.00
N ASP A 129 2.93 -0.63 -4.11
CA ASP A 129 2.35 -0.16 -5.37
C ASP A 129 3.41 0.47 -6.28
N LYS A 130 3.04 0.74 -7.54
CA LYS A 130 3.93 1.39 -8.53
C LYS A 130 4.37 2.78 -8.10
N ALA A 131 3.55 3.49 -7.33
CA ALA A 131 3.87 4.83 -6.86
C ALA A 131 5.02 4.80 -5.84
N PHE A 132 5.04 3.80 -4.95
CA PHE A 132 6.13 3.56 -4.01
C PHE A 132 7.44 3.27 -4.75
N TYR A 133 7.43 2.33 -5.69
CA TYR A 133 8.63 1.98 -6.47
C TYR A 133 9.22 3.19 -7.19
N LYS A 134 8.36 3.97 -7.86
CA LYS A 134 8.77 5.21 -8.54
C LYS A 134 9.28 6.27 -7.58
N LYS A 135 8.61 6.48 -6.44
CA LYS A 135 9.01 7.47 -5.43
C LYS A 135 10.40 7.17 -4.87
N HIS A 136 10.68 5.89 -4.64
CA HIS A 136 11.92 5.44 -4.03
C HIS A 136 13.01 5.04 -5.03
N GLY A 137 12.77 5.14 -6.34
CA GLY A 137 13.77 4.80 -7.36
C GLY A 137 14.26 3.35 -7.24
N VAL A 138 13.35 2.41 -6.98
CA VAL A 138 13.68 0.99 -6.76
C VAL A 138 12.78 0.06 -7.55
N GLU A 139 13.29 -1.13 -7.84
CA GLU A 139 12.53 -2.24 -8.41
C GLU A 139 12.44 -3.42 -7.44
N TYR A 140 11.40 -4.24 -7.61
CA TYR A 140 11.14 -5.43 -6.80
C TYR A 140 11.73 -6.66 -7.48
N ILE A 141 12.61 -7.37 -6.77
CA ILE A 141 13.20 -8.63 -7.24
C ILE A 141 12.88 -9.74 -6.25
N THR A 142 12.24 -10.81 -6.70
CA THR A 142 12.07 -12.03 -5.90
C THR A 142 13.42 -12.73 -5.77
N TYR A 143 13.93 -12.86 -4.56
CA TYR A 143 15.18 -13.55 -4.25
C TYR A 143 14.97 -15.06 -4.11
N ILE A 144 13.96 -15.46 -3.33
CA ILE A 144 13.55 -16.86 -3.16
C ILE A 144 12.05 -16.94 -2.91
N ARG A 145 11.42 -18.03 -3.37
CA ARG A 145 10.03 -18.38 -3.08
C ARG A 145 9.97 -19.76 -2.41
N GLY A 146 9.13 -19.91 -1.39
CA GLY A 146 8.90 -21.20 -0.73
C GLY A 146 8.11 -21.06 0.56
N SER A 147 8.30 -22.03 1.47
CA SER A 147 7.62 -22.03 2.77
C SER A 147 7.97 -20.80 3.61
N ILE A 148 7.03 -20.37 4.44
CA ILE A 148 7.24 -19.26 5.37
C ILE A 148 8.48 -19.46 6.26
N GLU A 149 8.78 -20.70 6.66
CA GLU A 149 9.97 -21.02 7.45
C GLU A 149 11.25 -20.74 6.68
N LEU A 150 11.35 -21.20 5.43
CA LEU A 150 12.50 -20.95 4.56
C LEU A 150 12.70 -19.44 4.38
N VAL A 151 11.62 -18.75 4.04
CA VAL A 151 11.62 -17.31 3.75
C VAL A 151 12.06 -16.48 4.95
N LEU A 152 11.58 -16.78 6.15
CA LEU A 152 11.99 -16.07 7.37
C LEU A 152 13.45 -16.33 7.73
N LYS A 153 13.91 -17.59 7.63
CA LYS A 153 15.34 -17.91 7.86
C LYS A 153 16.25 -17.16 6.89
N THR A 154 15.87 -17.10 5.62
CA THR A 154 16.62 -16.37 4.59
C THR A 154 16.59 -14.86 4.81
N GLU A 155 15.46 -14.25 5.21
CA GLU A 155 15.40 -12.81 5.56
C GLU A 155 16.38 -12.48 6.69
N ILE A 156 16.39 -13.29 7.75
CA ILE A 156 17.30 -13.13 8.89
C ILE A 156 18.76 -13.25 8.46
N GLU A 157 19.09 -14.26 7.67
CA GLU A 157 20.46 -14.47 7.18
C GLU A 157 20.95 -13.31 6.31
N LEU A 158 20.13 -12.85 5.36
CA LEU A 158 20.48 -11.73 4.48
C LEU A 158 20.64 -10.42 5.26
N LEU A 159 19.70 -10.09 6.15
CA LEU A 159 19.79 -8.89 6.98
C LEU A 159 21.00 -8.97 7.92
N GLY A 160 21.27 -10.13 8.52
CA GLY A 160 22.43 -10.34 9.39
C GLY A 160 23.77 -10.21 8.67
N LYS A 161 23.82 -10.56 7.38
CA LYS A 161 25.03 -10.45 6.53
C LYS A 161 25.17 -9.10 5.84
N TYR A 162 24.14 -8.27 5.81
CA TYR A 162 24.16 -6.96 5.14
C TYR A 162 25.35 -6.07 5.53
N PRO A 163 25.77 -5.99 6.82
CA PRO A 163 26.94 -5.20 7.20
C PRO A 163 28.23 -5.56 6.45
N LEU A 164 28.34 -6.81 6.00
CA LEU A 164 29.51 -7.36 5.31
C LEU A 164 29.39 -7.32 3.77
N MET A 165 28.30 -6.79 3.23
CA MET A 165 28.10 -6.70 1.78
C MET A 165 29.01 -5.62 1.18
N PRO A 166 29.56 -5.84 -0.03
CA PRO A 166 30.56 -4.95 -0.62
C PRO A 166 30.06 -3.52 -0.81
N GLU A 167 28.79 -3.34 -1.18
CA GLU A 167 28.17 -2.01 -1.31
C GLU A 167 28.12 -1.25 0.01
N ASN A 168 27.97 -1.96 1.13
CA ASN A 168 27.92 -1.36 2.45
C ASN A 168 29.32 -1.08 3.01
N LEU A 169 30.27 -1.99 2.75
CA LEU A 169 31.68 -1.82 3.12
C LEU A 169 32.36 -0.69 2.35
N ALA A 170 31.87 -0.37 1.14
CA ALA A 170 32.37 0.75 0.35
C ALA A 170 31.86 2.13 0.82
N ARG A 171 30.95 2.19 1.81
CA ARG A 171 30.42 3.45 2.34
C ARG A 171 31.37 4.08 3.33
N GLU A 172 31.40 5.42 3.37
CA GLU A 172 32.08 6.18 4.42
C GLU A 172 31.51 5.85 5.81
N HIS A 173 30.19 5.68 5.88
CA HIS A 173 29.46 5.27 7.08
C HIS A 173 28.65 4.00 6.78
N PRO A 174 29.20 2.80 7.06
CA PRO A 174 28.49 1.54 6.87
C PRO A 174 27.24 1.44 7.74
N LEU A 175 26.17 0.84 7.20
CA LEU A 175 24.90 0.66 7.88
C LEU A 175 24.74 -0.76 8.43
N LEU A 176 23.97 -0.90 9.52
CA LEU A 176 23.61 -2.22 10.04
C LEU A 176 22.56 -2.93 9.16
N PHE A 177 21.71 -2.17 8.47
CA PHE A 177 20.63 -2.66 7.63
C PHE A 177 20.55 -1.87 6.33
N PRO A 178 19.88 -2.41 5.29
CA PRO A 178 19.59 -1.64 4.09
C PRO A 178 18.86 -0.33 4.41
N PRO A 179 18.99 0.71 3.57
CA PRO A 179 18.50 2.06 3.87
C PRO A 179 17.01 2.13 4.21
N LEU A 180 16.16 1.38 3.51
CA LEU A 180 14.70 1.36 3.74
C LEU A 180 14.27 0.35 4.82
N ASN A 181 15.20 -0.22 5.59
CA ASN A 181 14.91 -1.05 6.76
C ASN A 181 15.10 -0.22 8.03
N SER A 182 14.05 -0.10 8.84
CA SER A 182 14.07 0.68 10.08
C SER A 182 14.50 -0.12 11.32
N LYS A 183 14.51 -1.45 11.25
CA LYS A 183 14.97 -2.38 12.29
C LYS A 183 15.01 -3.81 11.75
N LEU A 184 15.69 -4.70 12.47
CA LEU A 184 15.45 -6.14 12.36
C LEU A 184 14.03 -6.45 12.85
N LYS A 185 13.32 -7.34 12.15
CA LYS A 185 11.99 -7.81 12.57
C LYS A 185 12.09 -8.92 13.60
#